data_AF-A0A6N7GF18-F1
#
_entry.id   AF-A0A6N7GF18-F1
#
_cell.length_a   1.000
_cell.length_b   1.000
_cell.length_c   1.000
_cell.angle_alpha   90.00
_cell.angle_beta   90.00
_cell.angle_gamma   90.00
#
_symmetry.space_group_name_H-M   'P 1'
#
loop_
_entity.id
_entity.type
_entity.pdbx_description
1 polymer ?
#
loop_
_entity_poly.entity_id
_entity_poly.type
_entity_poly.pdbx_seq_one_letter_code
_entity_poly.pdbx_strand_id
1 'polypeptide(L)'
;MSTDLHLATRVRDAVLAVPGVARLAGGSAVEVATHYAGGKVVGVRLAGTTVQVHVVVDQLPVPPVADRVESAVREVLAAAGDPRPVQVMVDDVDDTAFQALAEGQALAGVQAPVGRR
;
A
#
# COMPACT_ATOMS: atom_id res chain seq x y z
N MET A 1 -3.39 25.27 11.04
CA MET A 1 -3.33 24.07 10.17
C MET A 1 -4.05 22.94 10.89
N SER A 2 -5.00 22.26 10.26
CA SER A 2 -5.79 21.20 10.90
C SER A 2 -4.88 20.00 11.24
N THR A 3 -4.86 19.57 12.50
CA THR A 3 -4.02 18.47 13.01
C THR A 3 -4.20 17.18 12.20
N ASP A 4 -5.42 16.93 11.73
CA ASP A 4 -5.76 15.75 10.93
C ASP A 4 -5.10 15.76 9.55
N LEU A 5 -4.96 16.92 8.90
CA LEU A 5 -4.28 17.03 7.62
C LEU A 5 -2.78 16.71 7.78
N HIS A 6 -2.17 17.18 8.88
CA HIS A 6 -0.78 16.89 9.18
C HIS A 6 -0.57 15.40 9.43
N LEU A 7 -1.46 14.77 10.21
CA LEU A 7 -1.42 13.33 10.45
C LEU A 7 -1.62 12.53 9.16
N ALA A 8 -2.60 12.88 8.35
CA ALA A 8 -2.88 12.20 7.08
C ALA A 8 -1.69 12.30 6.10
N THR A 9 -1.01 13.45 6.09
CA THR A 9 0.20 13.67 5.29
C THR A 9 1.34 12.76 5.75
N ARG A 10 1.57 12.67 7.07
CA ARG A 10 2.59 11.78 7.64
C ARG A 10 2.29 10.30 7.34
N VAL A 11 1.02 9.90 7.41
CA VAL A 11 0.58 8.55 7.05
C VAL A 11 0.87 8.28 5.57
N ARG A 12 0.51 9.20 4.67
CA ARG A 12 0.82 9.08 3.24
C ARG A 12 2.32 8.88 3.00
N ASP A 13 3.14 9.75 3.59
CA ASP A 13 4.59 9.74 3.35
C ASP A 13 5.23 8.44 3.86
N ALA A 14 4.77 7.93 5.02
CA ALA A 14 5.22 6.64 5.54
C ALA A 14 4.84 5.47 4.63
N VAL A 15 3.61 5.46 4.08
CA VAL A 15 3.13 4.39 3.19
C VAL A 15 3.90 4.38 1.87
N LEU A 16 4.14 5.56 1.28
CA LEU A 16 4.90 5.67 0.02
C LEU A 16 6.39 5.31 0.19
N ALA A 17 6.91 5.30 1.42
CA ALA A 17 8.27 4.86 1.71
C ALA A 17 8.39 3.33 1.83
N VAL A 18 7.28 2.58 1.85
CA VAL A 18 7.30 1.12 1.98
C VAL A 18 7.70 0.48 0.65
N PRO A 19 8.79 -0.31 0.60
CA PRO A 19 9.13 -1.08 -0.60
C PRO A 19 7.99 -2.05 -0.96
N GLY A 20 7.57 -2.03 -2.21
CA GLY A 20 6.41 -2.80 -2.70
C GLY A 20 5.14 -1.99 -2.86
N VAL A 21 5.13 -0.70 -2.48
CA VAL A 21 4.02 0.22 -2.73
C VAL A 21 4.34 1.08 -3.94
N ALA A 22 3.55 0.94 -5.01
CA ALA A 22 3.68 1.75 -6.22
C ALA A 22 3.12 3.16 -6.01
N ARG A 23 1.93 3.24 -5.38
CA ARG A 23 1.21 4.49 -5.11
C ARG A 23 0.09 4.28 -4.10
N LEU A 24 -0.40 5.38 -3.53
CA LEU A 24 -1.72 5.37 -2.89
C LEU A 24 -2.82 5.34 -3.95
N ALA A 25 -3.85 4.54 -3.71
CA ALA A 25 -5.02 4.49 -4.57
C ALA A 25 -5.95 5.66 -4.25
N GLY A 26 -6.38 6.40 -5.28
CA GLY A 26 -7.35 7.48 -5.15
C GLY A 26 -8.81 7.03 -5.16
N GLY A 27 -9.07 5.72 -5.07
CA GLY A 27 -10.37 5.11 -5.31
C GLY A 27 -10.60 4.85 -6.80
N SER A 28 -11.04 3.65 -7.15
CA SER A 28 -11.52 3.29 -8.49
C SER A 28 -12.86 3.98 -8.78
N ALA A 29 -12.97 4.69 -9.91
CA ALA A 29 -14.16 5.20 -10.63
C ALA A 29 -15.38 5.83 -9.89
N VAL A 30 -15.51 5.72 -8.58
CA VAL A 30 -16.51 6.36 -7.72
C VAL A 30 -15.73 6.98 -6.57
N GLU A 31 -15.41 8.23 -6.80
CA GLU A 31 -14.69 9.18 -5.96
C GLU A 31 -14.95 9.02 -4.45
N VAL A 32 -14.04 8.36 -3.71
CA VAL A 32 -13.95 8.47 -2.24
C VAL A 32 -12.84 9.48 -1.90
N ALA A 33 -13.03 10.71 -2.36
CA ALA A 33 -12.26 11.84 -1.88
C ALA A 33 -12.80 12.26 -0.51
N THR A 34 -12.42 11.54 0.56
CA THR A 34 -13.00 11.75 1.90
C THR A 34 -12.83 13.19 2.37
N HIS A 35 -13.94 13.83 2.72
CA HIS A 35 -14.01 15.15 3.30
C HIS A 35 -13.57 15.10 4.78
N TYR A 36 -12.51 15.84 5.14
CA TYR A 36 -12.24 16.26 6.52
C TYR A 36 -12.38 17.77 6.63
N ALA A 37 -12.68 18.26 7.83
CA ALA A 37 -12.56 19.67 8.17
C ALA A 37 -11.07 20.06 8.24
N GLY A 38 -10.42 20.20 7.08
CA GLY A 38 -9.00 20.54 7.03
C GLY A 38 -8.24 20.28 5.73
N GLY A 39 -8.80 19.50 4.78
CA GLY A 39 -8.13 19.17 3.51
C GLY A 39 -8.23 17.68 3.15
N LYS A 40 -7.78 17.32 1.94
CA LYS A 40 -7.89 15.96 1.36
C LYS A 40 -6.49 15.36 1.13
N VAL A 41 -6.27 14.12 1.59
CA VAL A 41 -5.08 13.30 1.26
C VAL A 41 -5.56 12.03 0.56
N VAL A 42 -5.04 11.78 -0.64
CA VAL A 42 -5.41 10.64 -1.48
C VAL A 42 -5.09 9.32 -0.77
N GLY A 43 -6.03 8.37 -0.77
CA GLY A 43 -5.82 7.01 -0.27
C GLY A 43 -5.72 6.85 1.26
N VAL A 44 -5.90 7.91 2.04
CA VAL A 44 -5.86 7.86 3.51
C VAL A 44 -7.20 8.30 4.10
N ARG A 45 -7.77 7.48 4.99
CA ARG A 45 -8.98 7.79 5.74
C ARG A 45 -8.74 7.66 7.25
N LEU A 46 -8.70 8.81 7.93
CA LEU A 46 -8.66 8.96 9.38
C LEU A 46 -10.06 9.15 10.02
N ALA A 47 -11.15 8.62 9.47
CA ALA A 47 -12.51 8.87 9.96
C ALA A 47 -13.13 7.62 10.59
N GLY A 48 -13.89 7.80 11.67
CA GLY A 48 -14.53 6.71 12.40
C GLY A 48 -13.58 6.04 13.39
N THR A 49 -13.75 4.73 13.57
CA THR A 49 -13.05 3.93 14.57
C THR A 49 -11.76 3.29 14.05
N THR A 50 -11.46 3.39 12.76
CA THR A 50 -10.30 2.78 12.12
C THR A 50 -9.60 3.76 11.19
N VAL A 51 -8.31 3.55 10.95
CA VAL A 51 -7.54 4.25 9.92
C VAL A 51 -7.43 3.34 8.70
N GLN A 52 -8.01 3.75 7.57
CA GLN A 52 -7.95 2.99 6.33
C GLN A 52 -6.90 3.58 5.39
N VAL A 53 -6.11 2.71 4.78
CA VAL A 53 -5.12 3.08 3.76
C VAL A 53 -5.32 2.22 2.53
N HIS A 54 -5.50 2.87 1.38
CA HIS A 54 -5.69 2.23 0.09
C HIS A 54 -4.41 2.33 -0.74
N VAL A 55 -3.87 1.20 -1.15
CA VAL A 55 -2.58 1.10 -1.85
C VAL A 55 -2.70 0.34 -3.16
N VAL A 56 -1.83 0.68 -4.11
CA VAL A 56 -1.47 -0.17 -5.23
C VAL A 56 -0.06 -0.69 -4.98
N VAL A 57 0.14 -1.99 -5.13
CA VAL A 57 1.42 -2.64 -4.84
C VAL A 57 2.11 -3.09 -6.13
N ASP A 58 3.43 -3.02 -6.17
CA ASP A 58 4.28 -3.48 -7.29
C ASP A 58 5.14 -4.69 -6.91
N GLN A 59 4.91 -5.27 -5.74
CA GLN A 59 5.65 -6.43 -5.25
C GLN A 59 4.71 -7.55 -4.82
N LEU A 60 5.11 -8.78 -5.14
CA LEU A 60 4.47 -10.01 -4.68
C LEU A 60 5.40 -10.78 -3.72
N PRO A 61 4.84 -11.56 -2.78
CA PRO A 61 3.41 -11.72 -2.50
C PRO A 61 2.81 -10.49 -1.77
N VAL A 62 1.51 -10.24 -1.96
CA VAL A 62 0.80 -9.07 -1.40
C VAL A 62 0.80 -9.01 0.14
N PRO A 63 0.55 -10.11 0.90
CA PRO A 63 0.39 -10.00 2.35
C PRO A 63 1.60 -9.40 3.08
N PRO A 64 2.86 -9.79 2.79
CA PRO A 64 4.02 -9.13 3.39
C PRO A 64 4.19 -7.64 3.03
N VAL A 65 3.67 -7.19 1.89
CA VAL A 65 3.64 -5.75 1.57
C VAL A 65 2.61 -5.06 2.44
N ALA A 66 1.41 -5.63 2.57
CA ALA A 66 0.35 -5.10 3.42
C ALA A 66 0.76 -5.03 4.90
N ASP A 67 1.46 -6.04 5.43
CA ASP A 67 1.97 -6.05 6.82
C ASP A 67 2.98 -4.92 7.07
N ARG A 68 3.85 -4.65 6.09
CA ARG A 68 4.82 -3.54 6.15
C ARG A 68 4.12 -2.19 6.10
N VAL A 69 3.11 -2.04 5.25
CA VAL A 69 2.25 -0.85 5.19
C VAL A 69 1.55 -0.64 6.54
N GLU A 70 0.94 -1.69 7.09
CA GLU A 70 0.24 -1.60 8.38
C GLU A 70 1.20 -1.15 9.49
N SER A 71 2.40 -1.74 9.54
CA SER A 71 3.42 -1.41 10.54
C SER A 71 3.87 0.05 10.43
N ALA A 72 4.18 0.53 9.22
CA ALA A 72 4.57 1.92 8.99
C ALA A 72 3.49 2.93 9.42
N VAL A 73 2.21 2.62 9.15
CA VAL A 73 1.09 3.47 9.56
C VAL A 73 0.92 3.44 11.08
N ARG A 74 1.02 2.27 11.72
CA ARG A 74 0.94 2.13 13.18
C ARG A 74 2.01 2.95 13.89
N GLU A 75 3.23 3.01 13.37
CA GLU A 75 4.31 3.85 13.93
C GLU A 75 3.94 5.34 13.89
N VAL A 76 3.38 5.81 12.78
CA VAL A 76 2.93 7.21 12.65
C VAL A 76 1.81 7.53 13.65
N LEU A 77 0.82 6.64 13.78
CA LEU A 77 -0.31 6.81 14.69
C LEU A 77 0.12 6.76 16.16
N ALA A 78 1.00 5.83 16.53
CA ALA A 78 1.57 5.73 17.87
C ALA A 78 2.32 7.01 18.26
N ALA A 79 3.13 7.56 17.34
CA ALA A 79 3.81 8.83 17.55
C ALA A 79 2.85 10.04 17.66
N ALA A 80 1.62 9.92 17.20
CA ALA A 80 0.57 10.92 17.33
C ALA A 80 -0.38 10.66 18.53
N GLY A 81 -0.18 9.56 19.28
CA GLY A 81 -1.06 9.17 20.37
C GLY A 81 -2.45 8.67 19.91
N ASP A 82 -2.56 8.24 18.65
CA ASP A 82 -3.81 7.76 18.07
C ASP A 82 -3.91 6.23 18.19
N PRO A 83 -4.86 5.69 18.97
CA PRO A 83 -4.97 4.27 19.25
C PRO A 83 -5.77 3.49 18.19
N ARG A 84 -6.29 4.15 17.15
CA ARG A 84 -7.18 3.50 16.19
C ARG A 84 -6.46 2.38 15.43
N PRO A 85 -7.10 1.22 15.24
CA PRO A 85 -6.54 0.15 14.43
C PRO A 85 -6.41 0.58 12.96
N VAL A 86 -5.42 0.00 12.28
CA VAL A 86 -5.14 0.23 10.85
C VAL A 86 -5.77 -0.88 10.02
N GLN A 87 -6.39 -0.50 8.90
CA GLN A 87 -6.88 -1.42 7.88
C GLN A 87 -6.21 -1.08 6.55
N VAL A 88 -5.47 -2.03 5.98
CA VAL A 88 -4.83 -1.88 4.68
C VAL A 88 -5.71 -2.53 3.61
N MET A 89 -6.06 -1.73 2.60
CA MET A 89 -6.79 -2.17 1.42
C MET A 89 -5.84 -2.13 0.23
N VAL A 90 -5.63 -3.29 -0.39
CA VAL A 90 -4.86 -3.37 -1.64
C VAL A 90 -5.88 -3.32 -2.77
N ASP A 91 -5.97 -2.15 -3.41
CA ASP A 91 -6.97 -1.87 -4.42
C ASP A 91 -6.55 -2.45 -5.79
N ASP A 92 -5.24 -2.54 -6.04
CA ASP A 92 -4.69 -3.03 -7.31
C ASP A 92 -3.25 -3.55 -7.15
N VAL A 93 -2.78 -4.32 -8.13
CA VAL A 93 -1.40 -4.82 -8.24
C VAL A 93 -0.86 -4.38 -9.60
N ASP A 94 0.25 -3.64 -9.60
CA ASP A 94 0.87 -3.14 -10.83
C ASP A 94 1.51 -4.28 -11.65
N ASP A 95 1.54 -4.11 -12.97
CA ASP A 95 2.04 -5.10 -13.93
C ASP A 95 3.53 -5.43 -13.69
N THR A 96 4.29 -4.47 -13.14
CA THR A 96 5.69 -4.66 -12.74
C THR A 96 5.86 -5.81 -11.74
N ALA A 97 4.89 -6.02 -10.85
CA ALA A 97 4.90 -7.12 -9.89
C ALA A 97 4.82 -8.48 -10.58
N PHE A 98 4.03 -8.56 -11.66
CA PHE A 98 3.85 -9.77 -12.44
C PHE A 98 5.04 -10.04 -13.38
N GLN A 99 5.67 -9.01 -13.92
CA GLN A 99 6.90 -9.16 -14.71
C GLN A 99 8.05 -9.75 -13.87
N ALA A 100 8.24 -9.27 -12.64
CA ALA A 100 9.26 -9.80 -11.74
C ALA A 100 9.05 -11.31 -11.43
N LEU A 101 7.80 -11.75 -11.28
CA LEU A 101 7.49 -13.18 -11.14
C LEU A 101 7.79 -13.97 -12.42
N ALA A 102 7.44 -13.42 -13.58
CA ALA A 102 7.71 -14.06 -14.87
C ALA A 102 9.21 -14.23 -15.12
N GLU A 103 10.03 -13.22 -14.78
CA GLU A 103 11.49 -13.31 -14.84
C GLU A 103 12.06 -14.35 -13.86
N GLY A 104 11.55 -14.39 -12.64
CA GLY A 104 11.92 -15.41 -11.65
C GLY A 104 11.58 -16.84 -12.13
N GLN A 105 10.46 -17.02 -12.82
CA GLN A 105 10.08 -18.29 -13.44
C GLN A 105 10.90 -18.61 -14.69
N ALA A 106 11.27 -17.62 -15.50
CA ALA A 106 12.13 -17.81 -16.67
C ALA A 106 13.54 -18.27 -16.28
N LEU A 107 14.09 -17.75 -15.17
CA LEU A 107 15.35 -18.24 -14.60
C LEU A 107 15.24 -19.67 -14.05
N ALA A 108 14.08 -20.07 -13.55
CA ALA A 108 13.82 -21.43 -13.08
C ALA A 108 13.49 -22.43 -14.22
N GLY A 109 13.05 -21.93 -15.39
CA GLY A 109 12.44 -22.71 -16.47
C GLY A 109 13.39 -23.23 -17.56
N VAL A 110 14.69 -22.93 -17.55
CA VAL A 110 15.65 -23.49 -18.52
C VAL A 110 16.29 -24.77 -17.96
N GLN A 111 15.54 -25.87 -17.95
CA GLN A 111 16.13 -27.21 -18.07
C GLN A 111 15.74 -27.77 -19.44
N ALA A 112 16.68 -27.67 -20.39
CA ALA A 112 16.53 -28.22 -21.73
C ALA A 112 16.33 -29.74 -21.68
N PRO A 113 15.56 -30.35 -22.61
CA PRO A 113 15.46 -31.79 -22.67
C PRO A 113 16.82 -32.35 -23.08
N VAL A 114 17.45 -33.12 -22.20
CA VAL A 114 18.56 -34.00 -22.57
C VAL A 114 17.98 -35.10 -23.45
N GLY A 115 18.00 -34.86 -24.76
CA GLY A 115 17.92 -35.91 -25.75
C GLY A 115 19.25 -36.66 -25.78
N ARG A 116 19.23 -37.97 -25.52
CA ARG A 116 20.15 -38.89 -26.17
C ARG A 116 19.39 -40.12 -26.67
N ARG A 117 19.78 -40.47 -27.89
CA ARG A 117 19.28 -41.53 -28.77
C ARG A 117 19.37 -42.91 -28.13
#